data_AF-A0A8H9D2T7-F1
#
_entry.id   AF-A0A8H9D2T7-F1
#
_cell.length_a   1.000
_cell.length_b   1.000
_cell.length_c   1.000
_cell.angle_alpha   90.00
_cell.angle_beta   90.00
_cell.angle_gamma   90.00
#
_symmetry.space_group_name_H-M   'P 1'
#
loop_
_entity.id
_entity.type
_entity.pdbx_description
1 polymer ?
#
loop_
_entity_poly.entity_id
_entity_poly.type
_entity_poly.pdbx_seq_one_letter_code
_entity_poly.pdbx_strand_id
1 'polypeptide(L)'
;MDGLMTLWSETGIANFEFGQICMMLVGCALLFLAIKKGFEPLLLLPIGFGAILANIPNAGFTEPGGLLYYVYYIGIESGVFPLLIFMGVGAMTDFGALIANPKTLWLGAAAQFGIFATLFGAILLNYVPGMEFSMADASSIAIIGGADGPTAIFLASKLSPDLLGAIAVAAYSYMALVPIIQPPIMKALTTKEERQIKMAQLRHVGKWEKVLFPLAVLLMTILFLPSATPLVGMFCLGNLMREAGVVDRLSKTAQNELINIVTIFLGLGVGSKLQAEQFLNIETLGILGLGAVAFSIGTGAGVLMAKLLNKFSKEDINPLIGAAGVSAVPMAARVVNKVGLEANPQNFLLMHAMGPNVAGVLGSAVAAGILLALVG
;
A
#
# COMPACT_ATOMS: atom_id res chain seq x y z
N MET A 1 -53.86 -2.90 5.11
CA MET A 1 -53.07 -1.67 5.30
C MET A 1 -51.74 -1.96 5.96
N ASP A 2 -51.68 -2.92 6.89
CA ASP A 2 -50.45 -3.25 7.63
C ASP A 2 -49.29 -3.69 6.72
N GLY A 3 -49.52 -4.58 5.75
CA GLY A 3 -48.45 -4.99 4.81
C GLY A 3 -47.91 -3.87 3.91
N LEU A 4 -48.70 -2.82 3.65
CA LEU A 4 -48.28 -1.65 2.87
C LEU A 4 -47.44 -0.69 3.73
N MET A 5 -47.78 -0.58 5.01
CA MET A 5 -46.96 0.14 6.01
C MET A 5 -45.65 -0.61 6.28
N THR A 6 -45.67 -1.94 6.34
CA THR A 6 -44.45 -2.77 6.45
C THR A 6 -43.54 -2.60 5.23
N LEU A 7 -44.09 -2.68 4.01
CA LEU A 7 -43.34 -2.42 2.78
C LEU A 7 -42.75 -1.00 2.78
N TRP A 8 -43.53 0.01 3.19
CA TRP A 8 -43.04 1.39 3.30
C TRP A 8 -41.89 1.50 4.29
N SER A 9 -42.02 0.89 5.48
CA SER A 9 -40.95 0.87 6.50
C SER A 9 -39.73 0.06 6.10
N GLU A 10 -39.83 -0.86 5.15
CA GLU A 10 -38.68 -1.60 4.61
C GLU A 10 -38.03 -0.88 3.42
N THR A 11 -38.73 0.03 2.75
CA THR A 11 -38.15 0.76 1.61
C THR A 11 -36.96 1.63 2.02
N GLY A 12 -35.91 1.63 1.20
CA GLY A 12 -34.76 2.49 1.45
C GLY A 12 -35.11 3.98 1.45
N ILE A 13 -36.10 4.40 0.67
CA ILE A 13 -36.58 5.79 0.60
C ILE A 13 -37.05 6.30 1.98
N ALA A 14 -37.66 5.45 2.79
CA ALA A 14 -38.17 5.81 4.11
C ALA A 14 -37.09 5.80 5.21
N ASN A 15 -35.93 5.18 4.97
CA ASN A 15 -34.91 4.91 5.99
C ASN A 15 -33.54 5.52 5.66
N PHE A 16 -33.41 6.27 4.57
CA PHE A 16 -32.15 6.92 4.25
C PHE A 16 -31.83 8.02 5.26
N GLU A 17 -30.70 7.86 5.93
CA GLU A 17 -30.10 8.92 6.73
C GLU A 17 -29.14 9.77 5.90
N PHE A 18 -28.96 11.03 6.32
CA PHE A 18 -28.09 11.98 5.61
C PHE A 18 -26.65 11.45 5.46
N GLY A 19 -26.09 10.84 6.51
CA GLY A 19 -24.74 10.27 6.48
C GLY A 19 -24.58 9.16 5.43
N GLN A 20 -25.57 8.27 5.32
CA GLN A 20 -25.58 7.18 4.34
C GLN A 20 -25.60 7.73 2.91
N ILE A 21 -26.41 8.76 2.65
CA ILE A 21 -26.45 9.44 1.34
C ILE A 21 -25.08 10.05 1.01
N CYS A 22 -24.44 10.73 1.97
CA CYS A 22 -23.10 11.28 1.78
C CYS A 22 -22.08 10.19 1.43
N MET A 23 -22.11 9.05 2.13
CA MET A 23 -21.19 7.95 1.85
C MET A 23 -21.43 7.26 0.53
N MET A 24 -22.69 7.11 0.09
CA MET A 24 -22.98 6.62 -1.25
C MET A 24 -22.44 7.58 -2.33
N LEU A 25 -22.52 8.90 -2.10
CA LEU A 25 -21.90 9.89 -3.00
C LEU A 25 -20.37 9.77 -3.01
N VAL A 26 -19.73 9.51 -1.88
CA VAL A 26 -18.29 9.18 -1.82
C VAL A 26 -18.00 7.90 -2.61
N GLY A 27 -18.79 6.84 -2.45
CA GLY A 27 -18.67 5.61 -3.24
C GLY A 27 -18.78 5.87 -4.75
N CYS A 28 -19.75 6.67 -5.17
CA CYS A 28 -19.89 7.14 -6.56
C CYS A 28 -18.67 7.95 -7.03
N ALA A 29 -18.08 8.78 -6.17
CA ALA A 29 -16.86 9.53 -6.49
C ALA A 29 -15.66 8.59 -6.68
N LEU A 30 -15.51 7.57 -5.83
CA LEU A 30 -14.47 6.53 -5.98
C LEU A 30 -14.64 5.75 -7.29
N LEU A 31 -15.88 5.36 -7.64
CA LEU A 31 -16.18 4.73 -8.93
C LEU A 31 -15.84 5.64 -10.11
N PHE A 32 -16.15 6.94 -10.02
CA PHE A 32 -15.79 7.91 -11.06
C PHE A 32 -14.27 8.03 -11.23
N LEU A 33 -13.51 8.07 -10.14
CA LEU A 33 -12.05 8.11 -10.19
C LEU A 33 -11.46 6.83 -10.79
N ALA A 34 -12.01 5.66 -10.44
CA ALA A 34 -11.59 4.37 -10.98
C ALA A 34 -11.88 4.25 -12.48
N ILE A 35 -13.12 4.55 -12.90
CA ILE A 35 -13.60 4.29 -14.27
C ILE A 35 -13.14 5.39 -15.25
N LYS A 36 -13.36 6.67 -14.92
CA LYS A 36 -13.10 7.76 -15.86
C LYS A 36 -11.64 8.19 -15.85
N LYS A 37 -11.02 8.20 -14.67
CA LYS A 37 -9.64 8.70 -14.52
C LYS A 37 -8.60 7.58 -14.39
N GLY A 38 -9.02 6.31 -14.25
CA GLY A 38 -8.11 5.16 -14.21
C GLY A 38 -7.22 5.10 -12.96
N PHE A 39 -7.66 5.70 -11.85
CA PHE A 39 -6.92 5.61 -10.58
C PHE A 39 -7.12 4.24 -9.94
N GLU A 40 -6.06 3.44 -9.86
CA GLU A 40 -6.03 2.11 -9.22
C GLU A 40 -7.34 1.29 -9.40
N PRO A 41 -7.80 1.10 -10.66
CA PRO A 41 -9.16 0.64 -10.91
C PRO A 41 -9.44 -0.77 -10.40
N LEU A 42 -8.40 -1.60 -10.27
CA LEU A 42 -8.53 -2.98 -9.78
C LEU A 42 -9.01 -3.04 -8.33
N LEU A 43 -8.67 -2.03 -7.51
CA LEU A 43 -9.01 -1.96 -6.10
C LEU A 43 -10.09 -0.91 -5.82
N LEU A 44 -9.96 0.27 -6.43
CA LEU A 44 -10.83 1.41 -6.14
C LEU A 44 -12.27 1.17 -6.61
N LEU A 45 -12.46 0.38 -7.67
CA LEU A 45 -13.80 0.02 -8.16
C LEU A 45 -14.54 -0.89 -7.17
N PRO A 46 -13.98 -2.04 -6.72
CA PRO A 46 -14.63 -2.84 -5.67
C PRO A 46 -14.81 -2.09 -4.35
N ILE A 47 -13.87 -1.22 -3.95
CA ILE A 47 -14.02 -0.39 -2.73
C ILE A 47 -15.19 0.58 -2.86
N GLY A 48 -15.27 1.32 -3.97
CA GLY A 48 -16.36 2.27 -4.21
C GLY A 48 -17.71 1.57 -4.28
N PHE A 49 -17.78 0.40 -4.90
CA PHE A 49 -19.00 -0.40 -4.94
C PHE A 49 -19.38 -0.96 -3.56
N GLY A 50 -18.41 -1.46 -2.80
CA GLY A 50 -18.59 -1.89 -1.42
C GLY A 50 -19.11 -0.77 -0.52
N ALA A 51 -18.60 0.46 -0.68
CA ALA A 51 -19.10 1.64 0.04
C ALA A 51 -20.57 1.92 -0.24
N ILE A 52 -21.01 1.79 -1.50
CA ILE A 52 -22.43 1.96 -1.85
C ILE A 52 -23.26 0.89 -1.16
N LEU A 53 -22.90 -0.39 -1.30
CA LEU A 53 -23.61 -1.50 -0.67
C LEU A 53 -23.68 -1.40 0.86
N ALA A 54 -22.60 -0.93 1.49
CA ALA A 54 -22.50 -0.80 2.95
C ALA A 54 -23.44 0.26 3.54
N ASN A 55 -23.91 1.22 2.73
CA ASN A 55 -24.75 2.32 3.15
C ASN A 55 -26.17 2.23 2.58
N ILE A 56 -26.58 1.09 2.03
CA ILE A 56 -27.99 0.85 1.66
C ILE A 56 -28.74 0.51 2.95
N PRO A 57 -29.72 1.33 3.38
CA PRO A 57 -30.48 1.07 4.60
C PRO A 57 -31.27 -0.23 4.48
N ASN A 58 -31.37 -0.96 5.60
CA ASN A 58 -32.10 -2.23 5.74
C ASN A 58 -31.66 -3.37 4.80
N ALA A 59 -30.51 -3.24 4.11
CA ALA A 59 -30.03 -4.29 3.22
C ALA A 59 -29.22 -5.38 3.93
N GLY A 60 -28.79 -5.14 5.18
CA GLY A 60 -28.10 -6.13 6.03
C GLY A 60 -26.75 -6.64 5.49
N PHE A 61 -26.17 -6.00 4.47
CA PHE A 61 -24.92 -6.49 3.84
C PHE A 61 -23.74 -6.55 4.81
N THR A 62 -23.70 -5.63 5.77
CA THR A 62 -22.63 -5.42 6.75
C THR A 62 -22.96 -5.99 8.13
N GLU A 63 -24.18 -6.50 8.30
CA GLU A 63 -24.66 -7.12 9.54
C GLU A 63 -24.32 -8.62 9.57
N PRO A 64 -24.32 -9.28 10.75
CA PRO A 64 -24.15 -10.72 10.86
C PRO A 64 -25.14 -11.48 9.95
N GLY A 65 -24.61 -12.26 9.00
CA GLY A 65 -25.40 -12.93 7.95
C GLY A 65 -25.26 -12.29 6.57
N GLY A 66 -24.80 -11.05 6.49
CA GLY A 66 -24.50 -10.34 5.26
C GLY A 66 -23.20 -10.79 4.59
N LEU A 67 -23.14 -10.71 3.26
CA LEU A 67 -21.94 -11.10 2.51
C LEU A 67 -20.73 -10.24 2.87
N LEU A 68 -20.89 -8.92 2.99
CA LEU A 68 -19.77 -8.02 3.28
C LEU A 68 -19.23 -8.23 4.70
N TYR A 69 -20.11 -8.54 5.65
CA TYR A 69 -19.72 -8.94 7.00
C TYR A 69 -18.77 -10.15 6.98
N TYR A 70 -19.13 -11.23 6.29
CA TYR A 70 -18.28 -12.42 6.22
C TYR A 70 -17.00 -12.19 5.42
N VAL A 71 -17.07 -11.42 4.33
CA VAL A 71 -15.89 -11.04 3.55
C VAL A 71 -14.89 -10.28 4.43
N TYR A 72 -15.37 -9.36 5.26
CA TYR A 72 -14.53 -8.64 6.22
C TYR A 72 -13.96 -9.57 7.28
N TYR A 73 -14.81 -10.34 7.99
CA TYR A 73 -14.39 -11.18 9.11
C TYR A 73 -13.41 -12.30 8.68
N ILE A 74 -13.77 -13.03 7.62
CA ILE A 74 -12.97 -14.17 7.12
C ILE A 74 -11.72 -13.68 6.37
N GLY A 75 -11.80 -12.56 5.67
CA GLY A 75 -10.76 -12.12 4.76
C GLY A 75 -9.80 -11.09 5.35
N ILE A 76 -10.34 -10.05 5.97
CA ILE A 76 -9.57 -8.88 6.43
C ILE A 76 -9.20 -9.01 7.90
N GLU A 77 -10.17 -9.26 8.77
CA GLU A 77 -9.97 -9.35 10.22
C GLU A 77 -9.07 -10.54 10.59
N SER A 78 -9.27 -11.69 9.92
CA SER A 78 -8.36 -12.84 10.04
C SER A 78 -6.94 -12.59 9.50
N GLY A 79 -6.76 -11.55 8.68
CA GLY A 79 -5.51 -11.24 7.97
C GLY A 79 -5.23 -12.09 6.72
N VAL A 80 -6.13 -12.99 6.31
CA VAL A 80 -5.89 -13.92 5.18
C VAL A 80 -5.73 -13.20 3.83
N PHE A 81 -6.59 -12.24 3.49
CA PHE A 81 -6.54 -11.57 2.19
C PHE A 81 -5.27 -10.72 2.00
N PRO A 82 -4.84 -9.88 2.95
CA PRO A 82 -3.56 -9.18 2.84
C PRO A 82 -2.39 -10.13 2.57
N LEU A 83 -2.33 -11.27 3.26
CA LEU A 83 -1.28 -12.27 3.12
C LEU A 83 -1.28 -12.94 1.74
N LEU A 84 -2.47 -13.28 1.22
CA LEU A 84 -2.60 -13.85 -0.12
C LEU A 84 -2.25 -12.83 -1.22
N ILE A 85 -2.59 -11.55 -1.04
CA ILE A 85 -2.14 -10.49 -1.96
C ILE A 85 -0.62 -10.38 -1.92
N PHE A 86 -0.02 -10.39 -0.74
CA PHE A 86 1.44 -10.36 -0.58
C PHE A 86 2.15 -11.50 -1.32
N MET A 87 1.58 -12.70 -1.27
CA MET A 87 2.05 -13.83 -2.05
C MET A 87 1.96 -13.58 -3.56
N GLY A 88 0.85 -13.03 -4.04
CA GLY A 88 0.71 -12.65 -5.45
C GLY A 88 1.71 -11.56 -5.88
N VAL A 89 1.91 -10.53 -5.04
CA VAL A 89 2.90 -9.47 -5.27
C VAL A 89 4.32 -10.06 -5.31
N GLY A 90 4.65 -10.99 -4.40
CA GLY A 90 5.90 -11.74 -4.43
C GLY A 90 6.10 -12.53 -5.73
N ALA A 91 5.05 -13.16 -6.24
CA ALA A 91 5.08 -13.91 -7.50
C ALA A 91 5.25 -13.01 -8.75
N MET A 92 4.81 -11.75 -8.68
CA MET A 92 5.02 -10.74 -9.73
C MET A 92 6.39 -10.05 -9.66
N THR A 93 7.06 -10.14 -8.51
CA THR A 93 8.27 -9.36 -8.22
C THR A 93 9.53 -10.04 -8.75
N ASP A 94 10.34 -9.31 -9.54
CA ASP A 94 11.69 -9.74 -9.93
C ASP A 94 12.73 -9.08 -9.03
N PHE A 95 13.44 -9.90 -8.24
CA PHE A 95 14.51 -9.44 -7.36
C PHE A 95 15.84 -9.24 -8.08
N GLY A 96 15.93 -9.55 -9.37
CA GLY A 96 17.16 -9.40 -10.16
C GLY A 96 17.75 -7.99 -10.04
N ALA A 97 16.90 -6.96 -10.09
CA ALA A 97 17.35 -5.57 -9.92
C ALA A 97 17.94 -5.29 -8.53
N LEU A 98 17.31 -5.83 -7.48
CA LEU A 98 17.75 -5.66 -6.10
C LEU A 98 19.05 -6.43 -5.81
N ILE A 99 19.12 -7.69 -6.26
CA ILE A 99 20.27 -8.58 -6.10
C ILE A 99 21.47 -8.06 -6.90
N ALA A 100 21.22 -7.50 -8.10
CA ALA A 100 22.26 -6.96 -8.95
C ALA A 100 22.96 -5.75 -8.31
N ASN A 101 22.21 -4.88 -7.62
CA ASN A 101 22.75 -3.74 -6.89
C ASN A 101 22.18 -3.65 -5.46
N PRO A 102 22.77 -4.40 -4.50
CA PRO A 102 22.27 -4.47 -3.12
C PRO A 102 22.29 -3.14 -2.38
N LYS A 103 23.10 -2.16 -2.83
CA LYS A 103 23.09 -0.80 -2.25
C LYS A 103 21.71 -0.15 -2.34
N THR A 104 20.88 -0.60 -3.29
CA THR A 104 19.50 -0.11 -3.45
C THR A 104 18.59 -0.41 -2.26
N LEU A 105 18.94 -1.37 -1.40
CA LEU A 105 18.27 -1.64 -0.12
C LEU A 105 18.23 -0.40 0.78
N TRP A 106 19.31 0.40 0.79
CA TRP A 106 19.38 1.62 1.60
C TRP A 106 18.37 2.68 1.16
N LEU A 107 18.05 2.76 -0.13
CA LEU A 107 17.04 3.69 -0.64
C LEU A 107 15.63 3.25 -0.20
N GLY A 108 15.35 1.94 -0.23
CA GLY A 108 14.11 1.39 0.32
C GLY A 108 13.99 1.62 1.83
N ALA A 109 15.07 1.43 2.58
CA ALA A 109 15.11 1.69 4.01
C ALA A 109 14.85 3.17 4.35
N ALA A 110 15.48 4.10 3.64
CA ALA A 110 15.26 5.53 3.86
C ALA A 110 13.84 5.99 3.49
N ALA A 111 13.20 5.36 2.50
CA ALA A 111 11.82 5.66 2.14
C ALA A 111 10.83 5.36 3.29
N GLN A 112 11.15 4.38 4.16
CA GLN A 112 10.35 4.06 5.36
C GLN A 112 10.37 5.15 6.42
N PHE A 113 11.23 6.17 6.30
CA PHE A 113 11.19 7.35 7.17
C PHE A 113 9.82 8.06 7.09
N GLY A 114 9.10 7.91 5.98
CA GLY A 114 7.71 8.36 5.85
C GLY A 114 6.80 7.74 6.92
N ILE A 115 6.97 6.46 7.26
CA ILE A 115 6.19 5.79 8.32
C ILE A 115 6.44 6.46 9.68
N PHE A 116 7.71 6.60 10.06
CA PHE A 116 8.05 7.18 11.37
C PHE A 116 7.68 8.66 11.46
N ALA A 117 7.86 9.44 10.40
CA ALA A 117 7.39 10.82 10.36
C ALA A 117 5.86 10.91 10.54
N THR A 118 5.11 9.96 9.98
CA THR A 118 3.66 9.87 10.15
C THR A 118 3.28 9.46 11.57
N LEU A 119 4.03 8.54 12.20
CA LEU A 119 3.85 8.19 13.61
C LEU A 119 3.98 9.42 14.51
N PHE A 120 5.07 10.19 14.35
CA PHE A 120 5.25 11.44 15.09
C PHE A 120 4.16 12.45 14.76
N GLY A 121 3.75 12.55 13.49
CA GLY A 121 2.65 13.41 13.06
C GLY A 121 1.32 13.04 13.75
N ALA A 122 0.98 11.76 13.82
CA ALA A 122 -0.22 11.27 14.48
C ALA A 122 -0.19 11.56 15.98
N ILE A 123 0.94 11.34 16.65
CA ILE A 123 1.12 11.68 18.06
C ILE A 123 0.98 13.20 18.27
N LEU A 124 1.51 14.03 17.36
CA LEU A 124 1.37 15.49 17.44
C LEU A 124 -0.07 15.94 17.19
N LEU A 125 -0.86 15.22 16.40
CA LEU A 125 -2.28 15.54 16.20
C LEU A 125 -3.11 15.36 17.47
N ASN A 126 -2.65 14.59 18.47
CA ASN A 126 -3.31 14.49 19.77
C ASN A 126 -3.32 15.82 20.55
N TYR A 127 -2.50 16.81 20.16
CA TYR A 127 -2.57 18.15 20.74
C TYR A 127 -3.73 18.99 20.16
N VAL A 128 -4.36 18.55 19.06
CA VAL A 128 -5.50 19.24 18.46
C VAL A 128 -6.78 18.79 19.16
N PRO A 129 -7.61 19.70 19.68
CA PRO A 129 -8.86 19.34 20.34
C PRO A 129 -9.78 18.53 19.41
N GLY A 130 -10.21 17.36 19.85
CA GLY A 130 -11.13 16.49 19.09
C GLY A 130 -10.47 15.37 18.27
N MET A 131 -9.17 15.14 18.41
CA MET A 131 -8.48 13.95 17.89
C MET A 131 -7.70 13.27 19.01
N GLU A 132 -8.01 12.00 19.30
CA GLU A 132 -7.31 11.21 20.31
C GLU A 132 -6.87 9.87 19.73
N PHE A 133 -5.64 9.81 19.22
CA PHE A 133 -5.05 8.56 18.75
C PHE A 133 -4.30 7.88 19.88
N SER A 134 -4.65 6.64 20.19
CA SER A 134 -3.80 5.78 21.01
C SER A 134 -2.47 5.48 20.29
N MET A 135 -1.49 4.91 20.99
CA MET A 135 -0.25 4.50 20.31
C MET A 135 -0.48 3.40 19.27
N ALA A 136 -1.50 2.55 19.47
CA ALA A 136 -1.88 1.52 18.50
C ALA A 136 -2.51 2.15 17.24
N ASP A 137 -3.37 3.17 17.43
CA ASP A 137 -3.96 3.94 16.33
C ASP A 137 -2.89 4.70 15.56
N ALA A 138 -2.03 5.45 16.26
CA ALA A 138 -0.93 6.19 15.66
C ALA A 138 0.02 5.26 14.88
N SER A 139 0.30 4.06 15.38
CA SER A 139 1.10 3.04 14.67
C SER A 139 0.38 2.49 13.43
N SER A 140 -0.94 2.31 13.50
CA SER A 140 -1.76 1.89 12.37
C SER A 140 -1.88 2.98 11.30
N ILE A 141 -1.91 4.25 11.67
CA ILE A 141 -1.90 5.38 10.74
C ILE A 141 -0.52 5.55 10.12
N ALA A 142 0.54 5.35 10.90
CA ALA A 142 1.93 5.52 10.47
C ALA A 142 2.26 4.69 9.23
N ILE A 143 1.76 3.45 9.16
CA ILE A 143 2.07 2.52 8.08
C ILE A 143 1.60 2.99 6.70
N ILE A 144 0.65 3.93 6.63
CA ILE A 144 0.22 4.59 5.38
C ILE A 144 1.44 5.20 4.67
N GLY A 145 2.39 5.73 5.43
CA GLY A 145 3.63 6.30 4.90
C GLY A 145 4.54 5.30 4.18
N GLY A 146 4.33 3.99 4.37
CA GLY A 146 5.01 2.95 3.62
C GLY A 146 4.53 2.87 2.17
N ALA A 147 3.30 3.32 1.88
CA ALA A 147 2.63 3.16 0.58
C ALA A 147 2.36 1.70 0.18
N ASP A 148 2.08 0.85 1.17
CA ASP A 148 1.80 -0.57 1.00
C ASP A 148 0.42 -0.91 1.55
N GLY A 149 -0.59 -0.94 0.67
CA GLY A 149 -1.97 -1.19 1.04
C GLY A 149 -2.18 -2.51 1.80
N PRO A 150 -1.72 -3.66 1.28
CA PRO A 150 -1.79 -4.93 1.99
C PRO A 150 -1.14 -4.90 3.38
N THR A 151 0.03 -4.28 3.54
CA THR A 151 0.69 -4.17 4.85
C THR A 151 -0.13 -3.29 5.79
N ALA A 152 -0.65 -2.17 5.27
CA ALA A 152 -1.46 -1.25 6.05
C ALA A 152 -2.74 -1.91 6.58
N ILE A 153 -3.44 -2.66 5.73
CA ILE A 153 -4.63 -3.40 6.13
C ILE A 153 -4.28 -4.47 7.17
N PHE A 154 -3.19 -5.21 6.96
CA PHE A 154 -2.77 -6.25 7.91
C PHE A 154 -2.46 -5.66 9.29
N LEU A 155 -1.69 -4.57 9.36
CA LEU A 155 -1.34 -3.95 10.64
C LEU A 155 -2.58 -3.33 11.32
N ALA A 156 -3.39 -2.57 10.56
CA ALA A 156 -4.60 -1.95 11.09
C ALA A 156 -5.61 -2.99 11.58
N SER A 157 -5.76 -4.13 10.90
CA SER A 157 -6.65 -5.22 11.35
C SER A 157 -6.28 -5.81 12.71
N LYS A 158 -5.02 -5.67 13.13
CA LYS A 158 -4.52 -6.17 14.42
C LYS A 158 -4.46 -5.11 15.50
N LEU A 159 -4.11 -3.87 15.13
CA LEU A 159 -3.85 -2.79 16.08
C LEU A 159 -5.02 -1.81 16.23
N SER A 160 -5.74 -1.50 15.16
CA SER A 160 -6.84 -0.53 15.17
C SER A 160 -7.93 -0.91 14.14
N PRO A 161 -8.78 -1.92 14.45
CA PRO A 161 -9.82 -2.39 13.54
C PRO A 161 -10.86 -1.30 13.19
N ASP A 162 -11.09 -0.36 14.10
CA ASP A 162 -12.05 0.74 13.95
C ASP A 162 -11.59 1.77 12.92
N LEU A 163 -10.28 2.05 12.86
CA LEU A 163 -9.69 2.97 11.87
C LEU A 163 -9.35 2.29 10.53
N LEU A 164 -9.55 0.97 10.41
CA LEU A 164 -9.15 0.20 9.22
C LEU A 164 -9.75 0.77 7.94
N GLY A 165 -11.03 1.14 7.94
CA GLY A 165 -11.71 1.71 6.77
C GLY A 165 -11.02 3.00 6.28
N ALA A 166 -10.76 3.92 7.21
CA ALA A 166 -10.07 5.18 6.93
C ALA A 166 -8.63 4.95 6.45
N ILE A 167 -7.88 4.09 7.14
CA ILE A 167 -6.48 3.76 6.81
C ILE A 167 -6.38 3.10 5.43
N ALA A 168 -7.24 2.14 5.12
CA ALA A 168 -7.23 1.44 3.84
C ALA A 168 -7.58 2.37 2.68
N VAL A 169 -8.60 3.23 2.84
CA VAL A 169 -8.93 4.24 1.82
C VAL A 169 -7.79 5.23 1.63
N ALA A 170 -7.20 5.72 2.72
CA ALA A 170 -6.05 6.61 2.66
C ALA A 170 -4.88 5.94 1.92
N ALA A 171 -4.49 4.73 2.30
CA ALA A 171 -3.37 4.00 1.71
C ALA A 171 -3.52 3.83 0.20
N TYR A 172 -4.67 3.34 -0.28
CA TYR A 172 -4.89 3.14 -1.72
C TYR A 172 -5.13 4.44 -2.49
N SER A 173 -5.77 5.43 -1.88
CA SER A 173 -5.94 6.76 -2.51
C SER A 173 -4.59 7.41 -2.73
N TYR A 174 -3.69 7.40 -1.73
CA TYR A 174 -2.36 7.99 -1.87
C TYR A 174 -1.45 7.20 -2.79
N MET A 175 -1.55 5.87 -2.82
CA MET A 175 -0.85 5.05 -3.80
C MET A 175 -1.22 5.47 -5.24
N ALA A 176 -2.51 5.73 -5.50
CA ALA A 176 -2.97 6.22 -6.80
C ALA A 176 -2.52 7.67 -7.11
N LEU A 177 -2.25 8.47 -6.08
CA LEU A 177 -1.75 9.84 -6.19
C LEU A 177 -0.22 9.94 -6.30
N VAL A 178 0.52 8.82 -6.24
CA VAL A 178 1.98 8.79 -6.44
C VAL A 178 2.44 9.54 -7.70
N PRO A 179 1.81 9.39 -8.89
CA PRO A 179 2.20 10.13 -10.10
C PRO A 179 1.99 11.65 -10.00
N ILE A 180 1.23 12.12 -9.02
CA ILE A 180 0.97 13.53 -8.76
C ILE A 180 1.91 14.06 -7.68
N ILE A 181 2.13 13.29 -6.61
CA ILE A 181 2.92 13.70 -5.44
C ILE A 181 4.43 13.55 -5.69
N GLN A 182 4.89 12.44 -6.28
CA GLN A 182 6.33 12.20 -6.46
C GLN A 182 7.01 13.21 -7.40
N PRO A 183 6.47 13.51 -8.60
CA PRO A 183 7.20 14.34 -9.58
C PRO A 183 7.56 15.75 -9.10
N PRO A 184 6.67 16.51 -8.42
CA PRO A 184 7.03 17.80 -7.84
C PRO A 184 8.21 17.71 -6.86
N ILE A 185 8.23 16.69 -5.99
CA ILE A 185 9.27 16.50 -4.97
C ILE A 185 10.60 16.13 -5.62
N MET A 186 10.57 15.20 -6.58
CA MET A 186 11.75 14.88 -7.39
C MET A 186 12.27 16.14 -8.08
N LYS A 187 11.38 16.97 -8.64
CA LYS A 187 11.76 18.20 -9.32
C LYS A 187 12.28 19.29 -8.39
N ALA A 188 11.86 19.32 -7.13
CA ALA A 188 12.30 20.27 -6.13
C ALA A 188 13.66 19.89 -5.50
N LEU A 189 13.88 18.60 -5.24
CA LEU A 189 15.06 18.13 -4.50
C LEU A 189 16.26 17.75 -5.40
N THR A 190 16.06 17.52 -6.70
CA THR A 190 17.14 17.11 -7.62
C THR A 190 17.49 18.20 -8.62
N THR A 191 18.74 18.26 -9.10
CA THR A 191 19.16 19.17 -10.18
C THR A 191 18.95 18.53 -11.55
N LYS A 192 19.03 19.33 -12.63
CA LYS A 192 18.93 18.78 -14.00
C LYS A 192 20.08 17.81 -14.32
N GLU A 193 21.29 18.13 -13.87
CA GLU A 193 22.48 17.29 -14.07
C GLU A 193 22.33 15.94 -13.37
N GLU A 194 21.88 15.93 -12.12
CA GLU A 194 21.63 14.70 -11.35
C GLU A 194 20.61 13.78 -12.04
N ARG A 195 19.55 14.35 -12.64
CA ARG A 195 18.51 13.58 -13.35
C ARG A 195 19.03 12.94 -14.63
N GLN A 196 20.07 13.50 -15.23
CA GLN A 196 20.65 13.03 -16.49
C GLN A 196 21.72 11.95 -16.30
N ILE A 197 22.09 11.62 -15.05
CA ILE A 197 23.00 10.52 -14.71
C ILE A 197 22.46 9.22 -15.33
N LYS A 198 23.27 8.61 -16.20
CA LYS A 198 22.99 7.31 -16.81
C LYS A 198 23.42 6.21 -15.87
N MET A 199 22.53 5.27 -15.59
CA MET A 199 22.87 4.10 -14.78
C MET A 199 23.67 3.09 -15.58
N ALA A 200 24.71 2.52 -14.98
CA ALA A 200 25.42 1.38 -15.54
C ALA A 200 24.48 0.17 -15.66
N GLN A 201 24.71 -0.70 -16.65
CA GLN A 201 23.92 -1.92 -16.77
C GLN A 201 24.07 -2.80 -15.53
N LEU A 202 22.96 -3.38 -15.10
CA LEU A 202 22.94 -4.29 -13.96
C LEU A 202 23.78 -5.53 -14.25
N ARG A 203 24.50 -6.04 -13.23
CA ARG A 203 25.20 -7.31 -13.35
C ARG A 203 24.22 -8.44 -13.65
N HIS A 204 24.70 -9.47 -14.34
CA HIS A 204 23.93 -10.70 -14.50
C HIS A 204 23.77 -11.40 -13.15
N VAL A 205 22.53 -11.77 -12.81
CA VAL A 205 22.20 -12.48 -11.58
C VAL A 205 21.88 -13.92 -11.94
N GLY A 206 22.65 -14.86 -11.39
CA GLY A 206 22.45 -16.28 -11.63
C GLY A 206 21.13 -16.80 -11.05
N LYS A 207 20.57 -17.86 -11.64
CA LYS A 207 19.32 -18.49 -11.17
C LYS A 207 19.40 -18.91 -9.68
N TRP A 208 20.54 -19.43 -9.25
CA TRP A 208 20.77 -19.83 -7.86
C TRP A 208 20.72 -18.65 -6.88
N GLU A 209 21.26 -17.49 -7.24
CA GLU A 209 21.18 -16.29 -6.39
C GLU A 209 19.71 -15.85 -6.22
N LYS A 210 18.93 -15.88 -7.31
CA LYS A 210 17.50 -15.53 -7.26
C LYS A 210 16.68 -16.47 -6.40
N VAL A 211 16.97 -17.78 -6.43
CA VAL A 211 16.28 -18.79 -5.62
C VAL A 211 16.68 -18.72 -4.15
N LEU A 212 17.97 -18.48 -3.87
CA LEU A 212 18.48 -18.42 -2.49
C LEU A 212 18.07 -17.13 -1.78
N PHE A 213 17.93 -16.03 -2.51
CA PHE A 213 17.60 -14.72 -1.94
C PHE A 213 16.32 -14.72 -1.08
N PRO A 214 15.13 -15.15 -1.54
CA PRO A 214 13.93 -15.17 -0.70
C PRO A 214 14.07 -16.09 0.52
N LEU A 215 14.82 -17.18 0.42
CA LEU A 215 15.10 -18.07 1.56
C LEU A 215 16.01 -17.40 2.60
N ALA A 216 17.01 -16.66 2.14
CA ALA A 216 17.89 -15.90 3.01
C ALA A 216 17.13 -14.76 3.71
N VAL A 217 16.29 -14.01 2.98
CA VAL A 217 15.44 -12.97 3.56
C VAL A 217 14.50 -13.58 4.61
N LEU A 218 13.82 -14.68 4.30
CA LEU A 218 12.95 -15.37 5.25
C LEU A 218 13.70 -15.82 6.51
N LEU A 219 14.89 -16.44 6.36
CA LEU A 219 15.71 -16.85 7.49
C LEU A 219 16.11 -15.65 8.37
N MET A 220 16.52 -14.55 7.75
CA MET A 220 16.84 -13.32 8.48
C MET A 220 15.63 -12.76 9.22
N THR A 221 14.45 -12.75 8.59
CA THR A 221 13.21 -12.31 9.25
C THR A 221 12.86 -13.20 10.44
N ILE A 222 12.98 -14.53 10.32
CA ILE A 222 12.74 -15.46 11.42
C ILE A 222 13.70 -15.22 12.59
N LEU A 223 14.98 -14.94 12.31
CA LEU A 223 16.00 -14.74 13.36
C LEU A 223 15.89 -13.39 14.07
N PHE A 224 15.61 -12.31 13.32
CA PHE A 224 15.67 -10.95 13.85
C PHE A 224 14.32 -10.30 14.14
N LEU A 225 13.26 -10.66 13.40
CA LEU A 225 11.94 -10.03 13.53
C LEU A 225 10.79 -11.02 13.22
N PRO A 226 10.51 -11.99 14.11
CA PRO A 226 9.47 -13.00 13.89
C PRO A 226 8.08 -12.42 13.60
N SER A 227 7.74 -11.26 14.16
CA SER A 227 6.46 -10.57 13.96
C SER A 227 6.19 -10.17 12.51
N ALA A 228 7.23 -9.92 11.70
CA ALA A 228 7.11 -9.63 10.27
C ALA A 228 6.97 -10.89 9.39
N THR A 229 7.20 -12.08 9.95
CA THR A 229 7.25 -13.35 9.21
C THR A 229 5.98 -13.66 8.43
N PRO A 230 4.75 -13.38 8.91
CA PRO A 230 3.55 -13.61 8.11
C PRO A 230 3.60 -12.86 6.76
N LEU A 231 3.95 -11.57 6.77
CA LEU A 231 4.02 -10.75 5.57
C LEU A 231 5.21 -11.14 4.69
N VAL A 232 6.42 -11.13 5.25
CA VAL A 232 7.65 -11.42 4.50
C VAL A 232 7.67 -12.87 4.03
N GLY A 233 7.17 -13.81 4.82
CA GLY A 233 7.10 -15.22 4.47
C GLY A 233 6.17 -15.49 3.29
N MET A 234 4.98 -14.90 3.28
CA MET A 234 4.06 -15.05 2.15
C MET A 234 4.60 -14.37 0.88
N PHE A 235 5.25 -13.21 1.04
CA PHE A 235 5.97 -12.54 -0.05
C PHE A 235 7.09 -13.43 -0.64
N CYS A 236 7.94 -14.00 0.22
CA CYS A 236 9.04 -14.88 -0.17
C CYS A 236 8.53 -16.19 -0.79
N LEU A 237 7.40 -16.74 -0.31
CA LEU A 237 6.75 -17.91 -0.92
C LEU A 237 6.32 -17.59 -2.37
N GLY A 238 5.65 -16.46 -2.57
CA GLY A 238 5.31 -15.95 -3.89
C GLY A 238 6.50 -15.88 -4.82
N ASN A 239 7.59 -15.28 -4.33
CA ASN A 239 8.80 -15.14 -5.12
C ASN A 239 9.50 -16.47 -5.40
N LEU A 240 9.57 -17.37 -4.43
CA LEU A 240 10.17 -18.69 -4.63
C LEU A 240 9.41 -19.48 -5.70
N MET A 241 8.07 -19.40 -5.72
CA MET A 241 7.27 -20.03 -6.80
C MET A 241 7.64 -19.49 -8.18
N ARG A 242 7.95 -18.19 -8.30
CA ARG A 242 8.42 -17.56 -9.54
C ARG A 242 9.82 -18.03 -9.93
N GLU A 243 10.77 -17.99 -9.01
CA GLU A 243 12.19 -18.22 -9.31
C GLU A 243 12.57 -19.71 -9.40
N ALA A 244 11.82 -20.60 -8.73
CA ALA A 244 12.07 -22.04 -8.78
C ALA A 244 11.89 -22.62 -10.19
N GLY A 245 10.91 -22.12 -10.96
CA GLY A 245 10.64 -22.55 -12.35
C GLY A 245 10.17 -24.00 -12.50
N VAL A 246 9.78 -24.65 -11.40
CA VAL A 246 9.21 -26.01 -11.39
C VAL A 246 7.71 -26.02 -11.06
N VAL A 247 7.19 -24.89 -10.57
CA VAL A 247 5.79 -24.72 -10.16
C VAL A 247 5.11 -23.61 -10.97
N ASP A 248 5.36 -23.58 -12.28
CA ASP A 248 4.84 -22.54 -13.19
C ASP A 248 3.31 -22.37 -13.11
N ARG A 249 2.58 -23.47 -12.93
CA ARG A 249 1.12 -23.43 -12.74
C ARG A 249 0.74 -22.67 -11.47
N LEU A 250 1.39 -22.96 -10.34
CA LEU A 250 1.13 -22.28 -9.07
C LEU A 250 1.53 -20.81 -9.14
N SER A 251 2.70 -20.50 -9.70
CA SER A 251 3.19 -19.13 -9.88
C SER A 251 2.21 -18.30 -10.73
N LYS A 252 1.77 -18.84 -11.87
CA LYS A 252 0.77 -18.19 -12.74
C LYS A 252 -0.56 -18.00 -12.02
N THR A 253 -1.03 -19.00 -11.27
CA THR A 253 -2.26 -18.90 -10.48
C THR A 253 -2.16 -17.84 -9.39
N ALA A 254 -1.03 -17.76 -8.69
CA ALA A 254 -0.81 -16.78 -7.62
C ALA A 254 -0.80 -15.33 -8.16
N GLN A 255 -0.12 -15.07 -9.29
CA GLN A 255 0.00 -13.73 -9.85
C GLN A 255 -1.18 -13.28 -10.74
N ASN A 256 -2.10 -14.18 -11.11
CA ASN A 256 -3.27 -13.85 -11.93
C ASN A 256 -4.58 -14.21 -11.22
N GLU A 257 -5.04 -15.46 -11.31
CA GLU A 257 -6.39 -15.84 -10.91
C GLU A 257 -6.64 -15.63 -9.41
N LEU A 258 -5.71 -16.08 -8.56
CA LEU A 258 -5.86 -16.00 -7.11
C LEU A 258 -5.84 -14.55 -6.63
N ILE A 259 -4.84 -13.75 -7.04
CA ILE A 259 -4.76 -12.35 -6.63
C ILE A 259 -5.98 -11.56 -7.13
N ASN A 260 -6.51 -11.84 -8.33
CA ASN A 260 -7.70 -11.18 -8.84
C ASN A 260 -8.95 -11.52 -7.98
N ILE A 261 -9.14 -12.79 -7.62
CA ILE A 261 -10.24 -13.21 -6.75
C ILE A 261 -10.14 -12.53 -5.38
N VAL A 262 -8.96 -12.59 -4.76
CA VAL A 262 -8.74 -12.00 -3.44
C VAL A 262 -8.88 -10.48 -3.47
N THR A 263 -8.44 -9.82 -4.56
CA THR A 263 -8.56 -8.36 -4.73
C THR A 263 -10.01 -7.91 -4.77
N ILE A 264 -10.90 -8.65 -5.45
CA ILE A 264 -12.33 -8.35 -5.49
C ILE A 264 -12.91 -8.39 -4.07
N PHE A 265 -12.66 -9.48 -3.34
CA PHE A 265 -13.19 -9.64 -1.99
C PHE A 265 -12.57 -8.66 -1.00
N LEU A 266 -11.26 -8.41 -1.07
CA LEU A 266 -10.59 -7.41 -0.24
C LEU A 266 -11.20 -6.03 -0.47
N GLY A 267 -11.37 -5.62 -1.73
CA GLY A 267 -11.94 -4.30 -2.01
C GLY A 267 -13.38 -4.16 -1.53
N LEU A 268 -14.21 -5.19 -1.69
CA LEU A 268 -15.57 -5.21 -1.11
C LEU A 268 -15.55 -5.16 0.43
N GLY A 269 -14.65 -5.91 1.08
CA GLY A 269 -14.50 -5.92 2.54
C GLY A 269 -13.95 -4.60 3.09
N VAL A 270 -13.06 -3.91 2.36
CA VAL A 270 -12.62 -2.56 2.74
C VAL A 270 -13.77 -1.57 2.56
N GLY A 271 -14.52 -1.67 1.45
CA GLY A 271 -15.70 -0.85 1.20
C GLY A 271 -16.79 -1.03 2.28
N SER A 272 -16.87 -2.21 2.90
CA SER A 272 -17.82 -2.47 3.99
C SER A 272 -17.55 -1.65 5.25
N LYS A 273 -16.33 -1.14 5.42
CA LYS A 273 -15.93 -0.24 6.52
C LYS A 273 -16.05 1.23 6.18
N LEU A 274 -16.64 1.56 5.03
CA LEU A 274 -16.99 2.93 4.65
C LEU A 274 -18.42 3.27 5.02
N GLN A 275 -18.82 2.91 6.25
CA GLN A 275 -20.08 3.32 6.83
C GLN A 275 -19.99 4.78 7.30
N ALA A 276 -21.10 5.51 7.23
CA ALA A 276 -21.15 6.93 7.55
C ALA A 276 -20.60 7.28 8.93
N GLU A 277 -20.95 6.48 9.94
CA GLU A 277 -20.53 6.68 11.34
C GLU A 277 -19.02 6.49 11.54
N GLN A 278 -18.39 5.59 10.78
CA GLN A 278 -16.96 5.27 10.90
C GLN A 278 -16.09 6.21 10.06
N PHE A 279 -16.59 6.64 8.89
CA PHE A 279 -15.77 7.39 7.94
C PHE A 279 -15.89 8.91 8.09
N LEU A 280 -17.09 9.45 8.37
CA LEU A 280 -17.32 10.90 8.46
C LEU A 280 -16.93 11.45 9.85
N ASN A 281 -15.70 11.19 10.27
CA ASN A 281 -15.14 11.69 11.52
C ASN A 281 -13.90 12.57 11.29
N ILE A 282 -13.60 13.45 12.25
CA ILE A 282 -12.46 14.37 12.22
C ILE A 282 -11.14 13.60 12.13
N GLU A 283 -11.05 12.47 12.83
CA GLU A 283 -9.90 11.57 12.81
C GLU A 283 -9.57 11.11 11.38
N THR A 284 -10.58 10.71 10.60
CA THR A 284 -10.41 10.30 9.19
C THR A 284 -9.81 11.41 8.33
N LEU A 285 -10.22 12.67 8.55
CA LEU A 285 -9.61 13.81 7.85
C LEU A 285 -8.15 14.01 8.24
N GLY A 286 -7.82 13.81 9.53
CA GLY A 286 -6.44 13.79 10.02
C GLY A 286 -5.59 12.71 9.34
N ILE A 287 -6.13 11.49 9.23
CA ILE A 287 -5.49 10.35 8.56
C ILE A 287 -5.19 10.66 7.10
N LEU A 288 -6.16 11.24 6.38
CA LEU A 288 -5.97 11.67 5.00
C LEU A 288 -4.88 12.75 4.90
N GLY A 289 -4.97 13.81 5.71
CA GLY A 289 -3.95 14.87 5.73
C GLY A 289 -2.53 14.33 5.98
N LEU A 290 -2.38 13.46 6.97
CA LEU A 290 -1.11 12.83 7.33
C LEU A 290 -0.57 11.95 6.21
N GLY A 291 -1.42 11.16 5.54
CA GLY A 291 -1.00 10.29 4.44
C GLY A 291 -0.34 11.06 3.29
N ALA A 292 -0.88 12.22 2.90
CA ALA A 292 -0.27 13.04 1.84
C ALA A 292 1.13 13.57 2.23
N VAL A 293 1.29 13.99 3.49
CA VAL A 293 2.58 14.45 4.03
C VAL A 293 3.56 13.29 4.13
N ALA A 294 3.10 12.11 4.55
CA ALA A 294 3.88 10.89 4.69
C ALA A 294 4.59 10.49 3.40
N PHE A 295 3.82 10.42 2.31
CA PHE A 295 4.35 10.10 0.97
C PHE A 295 5.37 11.15 0.52
N SER A 296 5.13 12.41 0.88
CA SER A 296 6.02 13.50 0.52
C SER A 296 7.38 13.38 1.23
N ILE A 297 7.35 13.06 2.53
CA ILE A 297 8.54 12.84 3.35
C ILE A 297 9.27 11.58 2.90
N GLY A 298 8.57 10.46 2.68
CA GLY A 298 9.17 9.21 2.23
C GLY A 298 9.87 9.35 0.87
N THR A 299 9.22 10.02 -0.09
CA THR A 299 9.83 10.34 -1.39
C THR A 299 11.07 11.22 -1.22
N GLY A 300 10.98 12.27 -0.40
CA GLY A 300 12.09 13.17 -0.13
C GLY A 300 13.27 12.46 0.52
N ALA A 301 13.01 11.65 1.54
CA ALA A 301 14.02 10.86 2.25
C ALA A 301 14.73 9.88 1.32
N GLY A 302 13.99 9.18 0.44
CA GLY A 302 14.57 8.29 -0.55
C GLY A 302 15.50 9.02 -1.53
N VAL A 303 15.08 10.18 -2.06
CA VAL A 303 15.90 11.02 -2.95
C VAL A 303 17.14 11.56 -2.24
N LEU A 304 17.00 12.04 -1.00
CA LEU A 304 18.12 12.52 -0.20
C LEU A 304 19.11 11.40 0.12
N MET A 305 18.62 10.19 0.39
CA MET A 305 19.48 9.02 0.58
C MET A 305 20.24 8.66 -0.69
N ALA A 306 19.60 8.74 -1.87
CA ALA A 306 20.30 8.55 -3.13
C ALA A 306 21.48 9.53 -3.31
N LYS A 307 21.26 10.81 -2.98
CA LYS A 307 22.32 11.83 -2.98
C LYS A 307 23.41 11.55 -1.95
N LEU A 308 23.05 11.07 -0.77
CA LEU A 308 24.02 10.67 0.25
C LEU A 308 24.89 9.53 -0.26
N LEU A 309 24.28 8.50 -0.86
CA LEU A 309 24.99 7.36 -1.43
C LEU A 309 25.94 7.76 -2.55
N ASN A 310 25.62 8.79 -3.36
CA ASN A 310 26.54 9.33 -4.36
C ASN A 310 27.83 9.89 -3.78
N LYS A 311 27.83 10.36 -2.52
CA LYS A 311 29.06 10.86 -1.88
C LYS A 311 30.00 9.73 -1.46
N PHE A 312 29.50 8.51 -1.28
CA PHE A 312 30.26 7.37 -0.76
C PHE A 312 30.46 6.24 -1.79
N SER A 313 29.67 6.23 -2.87
CA SER A 313 29.76 5.24 -3.93
C SER A 313 30.77 5.66 -5.00
N LYS A 314 31.52 4.69 -5.52
CA LYS A 314 32.39 4.88 -6.70
C LYS A 314 31.59 5.01 -8.01
N GLU A 315 30.34 4.53 -8.00
CA GLU A 315 29.41 4.60 -9.12
C GLU A 315 28.30 5.58 -8.78
N ASP A 316 28.00 6.47 -9.72
CA ASP A 316 26.92 7.44 -9.60
C ASP A 316 25.55 6.75 -9.64
N ILE A 317 24.70 7.10 -8.68
CA ILE A 317 23.31 6.67 -8.57
C ILE A 317 22.45 7.86 -8.97
N ASN A 318 21.56 7.68 -9.95
CA ASN A 318 20.61 8.72 -10.31
C ASN A 318 19.63 8.96 -9.14
N PRO A 319 19.57 10.18 -8.56
CA PRO A 319 18.74 10.43 -7.38
C PRO A 319 17.24 10.20 -7.57
N LEU A 320 16.75 10.21 -8.82
CA LEU A 320 15.37 9.85 -9.14
C LEU A 320 15.01 8.43 -8.68
N ILE A 321 15.99 7.51 -8.70
CA ILE A 321 15.83 6.12 -8.25
C ILE A 321 15.47 6.06 -6.76
N GLY A 322 15.85 7.06 -5.96
CA GLY A 322 15.49 7.14 -4.55
C GLY A 322 14.01 7.36 -4.31
N ALA A 323 13.32 8.09 -5.17
CA ALA A 323 11.86 8.24 -5.09
C ALA A 323 11.15 6.89 -5.28
N ALA A 324 11.73 5.96 -6.06
CA ALA A 324 11.17 4.64 -6.24
C ALA A 324 11.20 3.77 -4.98
N GLY A 325 11.85 4.20 -3.88
CA GLY A 325 11.82 3.48 -2.60
C GLY A 325 10.45 3.44 -1.92
N VAL A 326 9.53 4.34 -2.29
CA VAL A 326 8.12 4.28 -1.85
C VAL A 326 7.46 3.05 -2.48
N SER A 327 6.89 2.16 -1.67
CA SER A 327 6.56 0.77 -2.06
C SER A 327 5.30 0.61 -2.91
N ALA A 328 4.97 1.60 -3.73
CA ALA A 328 3.88 1.54 -4.70
C ALA A 328 4.33 0.72 -5.93
N VAL A 329 4.34 -0.60 -5.81
CA VAL A 329 4.77 -1.51 -6.89
C VAL A 329 3.69 -1.72 -7.96
N PRO A 330 4.02 -1.72 -9.27
CA PRO A 330 5.25 -1.22 -9.91
C PRO A 330 5.19 0.30 -10.24
N MET A 331 4.17 1.01 -9.78
CA MET A 331 3.83 2.37 -10.19
C MET A 331 4.93 3.40 -9.88
N ALA A 332 5.52 3.40 -8.68
CA ALA A 332 6.58 4.33 -8.28
C ALA A 332 7.78 4.26 -9.24
N ALA A 333 8.23 3.05 -9.59
CA ALA A 333 9.30 2.84 -10.55
C ALA A 333 8.93 3.35 -11.97
N ARG A 334 7.66 3.22 -12.38
CA ARG A 334 7.18 3.78 -13.66
C ARG A 334 7.16 5.31 -13.67
N VAL A 335 6.78 5.93 -12.56
CA VAL A 335 6.79 7.40 -12.40
C VAL A 335 8.22 7.93 -12.45
N VAL A 336 9.15 7.28 -11.75
CA VAL A 336 10.58 7.59 -11.82
C VAL A 336 11.10 7.45 -13.25
N ASN A 337 10.73 6.38 -13.96
CA ASN A 337 11.12 6.20 -15.36
C ASN A 337 10.57 7.31 -16.27
N LYS A 338 9.32 7.71 -16.09
CA LYS A 338 8.72 8.82 -16.84
C LYS A 338 9.49 10.12 -16.63
N VAL A 339 9.79 10.48 -15.38
CA VAL A 339 10.54 11.70 -15.06
C VAL A 339 12.01 11.62 -15.51
N GLY A 340 12.60 10.43 -15.50
CA GLY A 340 13.92 10.17 -16.08
C GLY A 340 13.94 10.42 -17.60
N LEU A 341 12.95 9.92 -18.32
CA LEU A 341 12.79 10.13 -19.77
C LEU A 341 12.47 11.59 -20.13
N GLU A 342 11.75 12.33 -19.28
CA GLU A 342 11.55 13.78 -19.42
C GLU A 342 12.90 14.54 -19.35
N ALA A 343 13.85 14.08 -18.54
CA ALA A 343 15.16 14.71 -18.40
C ALA A 343 16.18 14.25 -19.46
N ASN A 344 16.11 12.98 -19.87
CA ASN A 344 16.95 12.38 -20.90
C ASN A 344 16.20 11.22 -21.60
N PRO A 345 15.77 11.39 -22.87
CA PRO A 345 15.01 10.37 -23.61
C PRO A 345 15.72 9.02 -23.80
N GLN A 346 17.03 8.95 -23.57
CA GLN A 346 17.82 7.71 -23.67
C GLN A 346 18.05 7.04 -22.30
N ASN A 347 17.57 7.62 -21.21
CA ASN A 347 17.83 7.16 -19.84
C ASN A 347 16.66 6.35 -19.29
N PHE A 348 16.66 5.05 -19.57
CA PHE A 348 15.64 4.12 -19.08
C PHE A 348 15.96 3.68 -17.65
N LEU A 349 15.18 4.18 -16.68
CA LEU A 349 15.42 3.93 -15.25
C LEU A 349 14.57 2.80 -14.69
N LEU A 350 13.54 2.32 -15.39
CA LEU A 350 12.56 1.36 -14.85
C LEU A 350 13.23 0.13 -14.21
N MET A 351 14.16 -0.51 -14.90
CA MET A 351 14.85 -1.70 -14.39
C MET A 351 15.69 -1.42 -13.13
N HIS A 352 16.29 -0.23 -13.03
CA HIS A 352 17.07 0.17 -11.86
C HIS A 352 16.17 0.61 -10.69
N ALA A 353 15.07 1.29 -11.00
CA ALA A 353 14.08 1.78 -10.05
C ALA A 353 13.26 0.65 -9.40
N MET A 354 13.16 -0.52 -10.05
CA MET A 354 12.53 -1.69 -9.44
C MET A 354 13.29 -2.19 -8.19
N GLY A 355 14.62 -2.05 -8.12
CA GLY A 355 15.40 -2.44 -6.94
C GLY A 355 14.91 -1.77 -5.65
N PRO A 356 14.99 -0.42 -5.56
CA PRO A 356 14.46 0.31 -4.41
C PRO A 356 12.97 0.09 -4.16
N ASN A 357 12.15 -0.09 -5.19
CA ASN A 357 10.71 -0.30 -5.02
C ASN A 357 10.42 -1.63 -4.30
N VAL A 358 11.13 -2.70 -4.69
CA VAL A 358 11.07 -4.00 -4.00
C VAL A 358 11.65 -3.91 -2.59
N ALA A 359 12.76 -3.19 -2.42
CA ALA A 359 13.32 -2.92 -1.10
C ALA A 359 12.33 -2.15 -0.21
N GLY A 360 11.53 -1.25 -0.79
CA GLY A 360 10.44 -0.55 -0.14
C GLY A 360 9.39 -1.49 0.40
N VAL A 361 8.89 -2.44 -0.41
CA VAL A 361 7.89 -3.44 0.03
C VAL A 361 8.41 -4.25 1.22
N LEU A 362 9.66 -4.71 1.15
CA LEU A 362 10.29 -5.40 2.29
C LEU A 362 10.42 -4.48 3.51
N GLY A 363 10.83 -3.23 3.30
CA GLY A 363 10.97 -2.23 4.35
C GLY A 363 9.65 -1.92 5.06
N SER A 364 8.55 -1.79 4.32
CA SER A 364 7.20 -1.57 4.86
C SER A 364 6.77 -2.74 5.72
N ALA A 365 6.97 -3.99 5.27
CA ALA A 365 6.67 -5.19 6.04
C ALA A 365 7.52 -5.32 7.32
N VAL A 366 8.81 -4.97 7.25
CA VAL A 366 9.70 -4.93 8.42
C VAL A 366 9.25 -3.85 9.40
N ALA A 367 8.93 -2.64 8.94
CA ALA A 367 8.43 -1.56 9.77
C ALA A 367 7.12 -1.96 10.48
N ALA A 368 6.19 -2.59 9.76
CA ALA A 368 4.96 -3.14 10.34
C ALA A 368 5.26 -4.20 11.41
N GLY A 369 6.21 -5.11 11.17
CA GLY A 369 6.61 -6.09 12.17
C GLY A 369 7.20 -5.47 13.43
N ILE A 370 8.00 -4.40 13.30
CA ILE A 370 8.53 -3.66 14.45
C ILE A 370 7.40 -3.00 15.22
N LEU A 371 6.49 -2.29 14.55
CA LEU A 371 5.35 -1.63 15.19
C LEU A 371 4.45 -2.65 15.90
N LEU A 372 4.17 -3.78 15.26
CA LEU A 372 3.40 -4.87 15.86
C LEU A 372 4.10 -5.48 17.08
N ALA A 373 5.43 -5.63 17.05
CA ALA A 373 6.18 -6.16 18.19
C ALA A 373 6.24 -5.18 19.38
N LEU A 374 6.16 -3.87 19.12
CA LEU A 374 6.25 -2.84 20.14
C LEU A 374 4.90 -2.49 20.77
N VAL A 375 3.80 -2.59 20.01
CA VAL A 375 2.49 -2.01 20.40
C VAL A 375 1.33 -3.02 20.27
N GLY A 376 1.57 -4.22 19.73
CA GLY A 376 0.53 -5.22 19.44
C GLY A 376 0.55 -6.48 20.29
#